data_AF-A0A1H6AV31-F1
#
_entry.id   AF-A0A1H6AV31-F1
#
_cell.length_a   1.000
_cell.length_b   1.000
_cell.length_c   1.000
_cell.angle_alpha   90.00
_cell.angle_beta   90.00
_cell.angle_gamma   90.00
#
_symmetry.space_group_name_H-M   'P 1'
#
loop_
_entity.id
_entity.type
_entity.pdbx_description
1 polymer ?
#
loop_
_entity_poly.entity_id
_entity_poly.type
_entity_poly.pdbx_seq_one_letter_code
_entity_poly.pdbx_strand_id
1 'polypeptide(L)'
;MSGSEDQDERRRAHRQVRKQGQRRKRIMQVRVGDEDLAVISAGATREGLTRSAFVIKASLARARGDTTQTDPVLRDIHEELKDAARKANSIGVNFNQVVKKLNATGHPTGDIPAYSEAAFQAVRRLDAVAVKLWRHLR
;
A
#
# COMPACT_ATOMS: atom_id res chain seq x y z
N MET A 1 44.68 -11.69 1.75
CA MET A 1 44.19 -10.29 1.74
C MET A 1 43.40 -9.98 0.45
N SER A 2 42.62 -10.92 -0.10
CA SER A 2 42.05 -10.84 -1.47
C SER A 2 40.51 -10.70 -1.51
N GLY A 3 39.83 -10.52 -0.37
CA GLY A 3 38.37 -10.57 -0.28
C GLY A 3 37.66 -9.22 -0.06
N SER A 4 38.41 -8.14 0.16
CA SER A 4 37.89 -6.80 0.46
C SER A 4 37.82 -5.88 -0.76
N GLU A 5 38.73 -6.03 -1.72
CA GLU A 5 38.77 -5.22 -2.94
C GLU A 5 37.64 -5.59 -3.91
N ASP A 6 37.34 -6.88 -4.03
CA ASP A 6 36.28 -7.44 -4.88
C ASP A 6 34.87 -6.98 -4.44
N GLN A 7 34.68 -6.74 -3.13
CA GLN A 7 33.41 -6.24 -2.58
C GLN A 7 33.26 -4.73 -2.77
N ASP A 8 34.36 -3.98 -2.69
CA ASP A 8 34.37 -2.54 -2.96
C ASP A 8 34.20 -2.24 -4.45
N GLU A 9 34.75 -3.06 -5.34
CA GLU A 9 34.53 -2.95 -6.78
C GLU A 9 33.08 -3.27 -7.16
N ARG A 10 32.49 -4.32 -6.59
CA ARG A 10 31.07 -4.65 -6.80
C ARG A 10 30.14 -3.56 -6.26
N ARG A 11 30.46 -2.96 -5.10
CA ARG A 11 29.71 -1.82 -4.53
C ARG A 11 29.85 -0.54 -5.37
N ARG A 12 31.05 -0.26 -5.90
CA ARG A 12 31.30 0.87 -6.81
C ARG A 12 30.57 0.68 -8.15
N ALA A 13 30.65 -0.51 -8.73
CA ALA A 13 29.94 -0.87 -9.96
C ALA A 13 28.41 -0.75 -9.79
N HIS A 14 27.84 -1.25 -8.69
CA HIS A 14 26.41 -1.08 -8.40
C HIS A 14 25.99 0.38 -8.22
N ARG A 15 26.85 1.21 -7.63
CA ARG A 15 26.60 2.67 -7.49
C ARG A 15 26.71 3.40 -8.82
N GLN A 16 27.51 2.88 -9.76
CA GLN A 16 27.79 3.48 -11.06
C GLN A 16 26.69 3.15 -12.09
N VAL A 17 26.14 1.94 -12.06
CA VAL A 17 25.02 1.52 -12.92
C VAL A 17 23.75 2.34 -12.64
N ARG A 18 23.48 2.74 -11.38
CA ARG A 18 22.37 3.65 -11.03
C ARG A 18 22.53 5.09 -11.55
N LYS A 19 23.72 5.52 -11.98
CA LYS A 19 23.97 6.90 -12.44
C LYS A 19 23.82 7.13 -13.95
N GLN A 20 23.73 6.07 -14.76
CA GLN A 20 23.71 6.20 -16.23
C GLN A 20 22.31 6.31 -16.86
N GLY A 21 21.25 6.01 -16.10
CA GLY A 21 19.87 6.29 -16.50
C GLY A 21 19.54 7.79 -16.39
N GLN A 22 20.07 8.60 -17.30
CA GLN A 22 19.83 10.04 -17.48
C GLN A 22 20.10 10.91 -16.24
N ARG A 23 21.33 11.42 -16.10
CA ARG A 23 21.57 12.66 -15.35
C ARG A 23 20.58 13.71 -15.89
N ARG A 24 19.68 14.19 -15.02
CA ARG A 24 18.69 15.22 -15.37
C ARG A 24 19.46 16.43 -15.94
N LYS A 25 19.27 16.71 -17.23
CA LYS A 25 20.04 17.73 -17.98
C LYS A 25 19.57 19.16 -17.71
N ARG A 26 18.41 19.33 -17.06
CA ARG A 26 17.78 20.65 -16.82
C ARG A 26 17.76 20.95 -15.33
N ILE A 27 18.12 22.19 -14.99
CA ILE A 27 18.09 22.72 -13.62
C ILE A 27 16.84 23.59 -13.50
N MET A 28 16.05 23.36 -12.45
CA MET A 28 14.92 24.21 -12.06
C MET A 28 15.26 24.83 -10.71
N GLN A 29 15.25 26.16 -10.64
CA GLN A 29 15.42 26.90 -9.40
C GLN A 29 14.06 27.38 -8.92
N VAL A 30 13.76 27.15 -7.65
CA VAL A 30 12.52 27.60 -7.00
C VAL A 30 12.91 28.32 -5.72
N ARG A 31 12.41 29.54 -5.54
CA ARG A 31 12.51 30.26 -4.28
C ARG A 31 11.32 29.88 -3.41
N VAL A 32 11.58 29.57 -2.16
CA VAL A 32 10.58 29.20 -1.16
C VAL A 32 10.78 30.05 0.08
N GLY A 33 9.70 30.37 0.79
CA GLY A 33 9.78 31.00 2.10
C GLY A 33 10.29 30.01 3.16
N ASP A 34 10.62 30.52 4.34
CA ASP A 34 11.14 29.70 5.44
C ASP A 34 10.10 28.69 5.95
N GLU A 35 8.82 29.08 6.00
CA GLU A 35 7.71 28.21 6.39
C GLU A 35 7.53 27.04 5.40
N ASP A 36 7.47 27.34 4.10
CA ASP A 36 7.38 26.33 3.04
C ASP A 36 8.56 25.37 3.08
N LEU A 37 9.77 25.90 3.32
CA LEU A 37 10.98 25.10 3.43
C LEU A 37 10.93 24.14 4.62
N ALA A 38 10.38 24.56 5.76
CA ALA A 38 10.19 23.71 6.93
C ALA A 38 9.23 22.55 6.61
N VAL A 39 8.09 22.85 5.97
CA VAL A 39 7.11 21.84 5.55
C VAL A 39 7.71 20.83 4.57
N ILE A 40 8.42 21.31 3.54
CA ILE A 40 9.10 20.46 2.55
C ILE A 40 10.16 19.58 3.23
N SER A 41 10.92 20.13 4.17
CA SER A 41 11.97 19.40 4.87
C SER A 41 11.40 18.30 5.74
N ALA A 42 10.32 18.56 6.48
CA ALA A 42 9.64 17.56 7.29
C ALA A 42 9.05 16.42 6.43
N GLY A 43 8.44 16.76 5.30
CA GLY A 43 7.92 15.78 4.32
C GLY A 43 9.02 14.90 3.74
N ALA A 44 10.14 15.51 3.33
CA ALA A 44 11.29 14.81 2.79
C ALA A 44 11.91 13.83 3.81
N THR A 45 12.08 14.25 5.07
CA THR A 45 12.59 13.41 6.16
C THR A 45 11.69 12.20 6.40
N ARG A 46 10.36 12.41 6.47
CA ARG A 46 9.39 11.33 6.70
C ARG A 46 9.45 10.26 5.60
N GLU A 47 9.74 10.65 4.35
CA GLU A 47 9.84 9.72 3.22
C GLU A 47 11.27 9.22 2.94
N GLY A 48 12.27 9.62 3.74
CA GLY A 48 13.67 9.26 3.50
C GLY A 48 14.22 9.82 2.18
N LEU A 49 13.69 10.95 1.71
CA LEU A 49 14.07 11.60 0.46
C LEU A 49 14.88 12.87 0.71
N THR A 50 15.66 13.28 -0.30
CA THR A 50 16.20 14.65 -0.31
C THR A 50 15.07 15.64 -0.62
N ARG A 51 15.18 16.88 -0.13
CA ARG A 51 14.20 17.95 -0.40
C ARG A 51 13.86 18.09 -1.88
N SER A 52 14.87 18.08 -2.75
CA SER A 52 14.69 18.18 -4.20
C SER A 52 14.00 16.94 -4.80
N ALA A 53 14.30 15.74 -4.30
CA ALA A 53 13.62 14.52 -4.73
C ALA A 53 12.15 14.52 -4.29
N PHE A 54 11.87 14.95 -3.06
CA PHE A 54 10.52 15.09 -2.51
C PHE A 54 9.70 16.09 -3.33
N VAL A 55 10.20 17.31 -3.58
CA VAL A 55 9.52 18.31 -4.40
C VAL A 55 9.23 17.78 -5.80
N ILE A 56 10.21 17.17 -6.48
CA ILE A 56 10.00 16.65 -7.83
C ILE A 56 8.98 15.51 -7.84
N LYS A 57 9.03 14.60 -6.85
CA LYS A 57 8.08 13.50 -6.72
C LYS A 57 6.65 14.04 -6.50
N ALA A 58 6.48 14.98 -5.59
CA ALA A 58 5.18 15.59 -5.28
C ALA A 58 4.64 16.39 -6.49
N SER A 59 5.46 17.21 -7.14
CA SER A 59 5.07 17.98 -8.32
C SER A 59 4.70 17.08 -9.50
N LEU A 60 5.45 16.01 -9.76
CA LEU A 60 5.14 15.06 -10.81
C LEU A 60 3.85 14.29 -10.51
N ALA A 61 3.65 13.86 -9.25
CA ALA A 61 2.41 13.21 -8.86
C ALA A 61 1.20 14.11 -9.12
N ARG A 62 1.29 15.40 -8.74
CA ARG A 62 0.22 16.37 -9.02
C ARG A 62 0.02 16.61 -10.52
N ALA A 63 1.09 16.80 -11.28
CA ALA A 63 1.00 17.07 -12.72
C ALA A 63 0.46 15.88 -13.52
N ARG A 64 0.66 14.65 -13.04
CA ARG A 64 0.14 13.42 -13.66
C ARG A 64 -1.30 13.09 -13.27
N GLY A 65 -1.87 13.83 -12.32
CA GLY A 65 -3.16 13.47 -11.72
C GLY A 65 -3.04 12.34 -10.67
N ASP A 66 -1.83 11.88 -10.37
CA ASP A 66 -1.53 10.86 -9.34
C ASP A 66 -1.67 11.39 -7.91
N THR A 67 -2.19 12.61 -7.70
CA THR A 67 -2.60 13.01 -6.35
C THR A 67 -3.85 12.24 -5.97
N THR A 68 -3.63 11.05 -5.43
CA THR A 68 -4.40 10.63 -4.26
C THR A 68 -4.05 11.62 -3.15
N GLN A 69 -4.67 12.81 -3.21
CA GLN A 69 -5.05 13.48 -2.00
C GLN A 69 -5.97 12.44 -1.35
N THR A 70 -5.38 11.58 -0.52
CA THR A 70 -6.15 10.51 0.11
C THR A 70 -7.01 11.26 1.09
N ASP A 71 -8.21 11.61 0.63
CA ASP A 71 -9.26 12.14 1.47
C ASP A 71 -9.24 11.28 2.74
N PRO A 72 -9.07 11.88 3.93
CA PRO A 72 -9.09 11.14 5.19
C PRO A 72 -10.26 10.15 5.24
N VAL A 73 -11.40 10.52 4.64
CA VAL A 73 -12.58 9.65 4.49
C VAL A 73 -12.27 8.43 3.61
N LEU A 74 -11.57 8.59 2.49
CA LEU A 74 -11.15 7.48 1.63
C LEU A 74 -10.17 6.53 2.34
N ARG A 75 -9.28 7.08 3.17
CA ARG A 75 -8.35 6.29 3.98
C ARG A 75 -9.09 5.44 5.01
N ASP A 76 -10.04 6.04 5.71
CA ASP A 76 -10.85 5.36 6.71
C ASP A 76 -11.74 4.29 6.06
N ILE A 77 -12.35 4.59 4.91
CA ILE A 77 -13.12 3.61 4.13
C ILE A 77 -12.22 2.46 3.64
N HIS A 78 -10.98 2.76 3.24
CA HIS A 78 -10.02 1.73 2.79
C HIS A 78 -9.57 0.81 3.92
N GLU A 79 -9.35 1.34 5.12
CA GLU A 79 -9.04 0.51 6.29
C GLU A 79 -10.26 -0.30 6.75
N GLU A 80 -11.47 0.26 6.73
CA GLU A 80 -12.71 -0.49 7.01
C GLU A 80 -12.91 -1.63 5.99
N LEU A 81 -12.61 -1.38 4.71
CA LEU A 81 -12.66 -2.40 3.66
C LEU A 81 -11.63 -3.51 3.88
N LYS A 82 -10.39 -3.17 4.25
CA LYS A 82 -9.34 -4.15 4.57
C LYS A 82 -9.71 -5.02 5.76
N ASP A 83 -10.27 -4.43 6.81
CA ASP A 83 -10.73 -5.16 7.99
C ASP A 83 -11.90 -6.11 7.67
N ALA A 84 -12.87 -5.64 6.88
CA ALA A 84 -13.97 -6.47 6.39
C ALA A 84 -13.47 -7.63 5.51
N ALA A 85 -12.49 -7.37 4.65
CA ALA A 85 -11.89 -8.39 3.77
C ALA A 85 -11.11 -9.44 4.56
N ARG A 86 -10.35 -9.03 5.59
CA ARG A 86 -9.66 -9.95 6.49
C ARG A 86 -10.65 -10.85 7.24
N LYS A 87 -11.75 -10.30 7.75
CA LYS A 87 -12.80 -11.08 8.42
C LYS A 87 -13.45 -12.10 7.48
N ALA A 88 -13.85 -11.69 6.29
CA ALA A 88 -14.44 -12.60 5.30
C ALA A 88 -13.48 -13.73 4.89
N ASN A 89 -12.20 -13.41 4.66
CA ASN A 89 -11.18 -14.41 4.34
C ASN A 89 -11.01 -15.43 5.47
N SER A 90 -11.00 -14.99 6.74
CA SER A 90 -10.89 -15.89 7.89
C SER A 90 -12.08 -16.83 8.03
N ILE A 91 -13.29 -16.35 7.73
CA ILE A 91 -14.50 -17.17 7.76
C ILE A 91 -14.48 -18.19 6.62
N GLY A 92 -14.08 -17.77 5.41
CA GLY A 92 -13.92 -18.67 4.26
C GLY A 92 -12.90 -19.78 4.52
N VAL A 93 -11.77 -19.45 5.16
CA VAL A 93 -10.76 -20.44 5.58
C VAL A 93 -11.34 -21.43 6.58
N ASN A 94 -12.03 -20.96 7.62
CA ASN A 94 -12.63 -21.82 8.63
C ASN A 94 -13.72 -22.74 8.05
N PHE A 95 -14.57 -22.19 7.16
CA PHE A 95 -15.59 -22.99 6.47
C PHE A 95 -14.96 -24.07 5.58
N ASN A 96 -13.93 -23.72 4.81
CA ASN A 96 -13.21 -24.67 3.96
C ASN A 96 -12.54 -25.79 4.78
N GLN A 97 -12.08 -25.50 6.00
CA GLN A 97 -11.56 -26.51 6.92
C GLN A 97 -12.66 -27.47 7.39
N VAL A 98 -13.84 -26.96 7.75
CA VAL A 98 -14.99 -27.78 8.16
C VAL A 98 -15.47 -28.67 7.00
N VAL A 99 -15.58 -28.14 5.78
CA VAL A 99 -15.94 -28.91 4.58
C VAL A 99 -14.90 -29.99 4.27
N LYS A 100 -13.60 -29.67 4.32
CA LYS A 100 -12.54 -30.68 4.13
C LYS A 100 -12.63 -31.80 5.16
N LYS A 101 -12.91 -31.47 6.42
CA LYS A 101 -13.03 -32.45 7.50
C LYS A 101 -14.30 -33.30 7.35
N LEU A 102 -15.42 -32.70 6.94
CA LEU A 102 -16.66 -33.41 6.59
C LEU A 102 -16.40 -34.38 5.42
N ASN A 103 -15.80 -33.92 4.33
CA ASN A 103 -15.49 -34.75 3.16
C ASN A 103 -14.52 -35.89 3.49
N ALA A 104 -13.62 -35.71 4.46
CA ALA A 104 -12.67 -36.73 4.90
C ALA A 104 -13.25 -37.74 5.90
N THR A 105 -14.22 -37.34 6.75
CA THR A 105 -14.70 -38.16 7.88
C THR A 105 -16.16 -38.62 7.74
N GLY A 106 -16.91 -38.07 6.77
CA GLY A 106 -18.34 -38.33 6.59
C GLY A 106 -19.24 -37.71 7.68
N HIS A 107 -18.67 -37.04 8.68
CA HIS A 107 -19.40 -36.49 9.83
C HIS A 107 -19.19 -34.97 9.94
N PRO A 108 -20.27 -34.16 10.06
CA PRO A 108 -20.14 -32.72 10.22
C PRO A 108 -19.46 -32.39 11.55
N THR A 109 -18.46 -31.51 11.52
CA THR A 109 -17.80 -31.02 12.73
C THR A 109 -18.23 -29.58 13.02
N GLY A 110 -18.93 -29.36 14.13
CA GLY A 110 -19.45 -28.04 14.52
C GLY A 110 -20.77 -27.64 13.84
N ASP A 111 -21.24 -26.43 14.13
CA ASP A 111 -22.51 -25.88 13.63
C ASP A 111 -22.33 -25.23 12.25
N ILE A 112 -22.34 -26.06 11.20
CA ILE A 112 -22.18 -25.66 9.79
C ILE A 112 -23.18 -24.55 9.38
N PRO A 113 -24.47 -24.61 9.77
CA PRO A 113 -25.40 -23.51 9.55
C PRO A 113 -24.93 -22.17 10.14
N ALA A 114 -24.46 -22.15 11.39
CA ALA A 114 -23.99 -20.93 12.03
C ALA A 114 -22.75 -20.33 11.34
N TYR A 115 -21.82 -21.16 10.86
CA TYR A 115 -20.66 -20.70 10.08
C TYR A 115 -21.05 -20.12 8.73
N SER A 116 -22.03 -20.74 8.06
CA SER A 116 -22.54 -20.29 6.76
C SER A 116 -23.20 -18.92 6.89
N GLU A 117 -24.04 -18.72 7.91
CA GLU A 117 -24.68 -17.43 8.20
C GLU A 117 -23.64 -16.34 8.49
N ALA A 118 -22.63 -16.64 9.31
CA ALA A 118 -21.54 -15.71 9.57
C ALA A 118 -20.76 -15.31 8.29
N ALA A 119 -20.55 -16.27 7.38
CA ALA A 119 -19.91 -16.03 6.08
C ALA A 119 -20.76 -15.10 5.20
N PHE A 120 -22.07 -15.37 5.10
CA PHE A 120 -23.01 -14.53 4.36
C PHE A 120 -23.05 -13.11 4.90
N GLN A 121 -23.09 -12.92 6.22
CA GLN A 121 -23.07 -11.60 6.84
C GLN A 121 -21.77 -10.83 6.56
N ALA A 122 -20.62 -11.51 6.57
CA ALA A 122 -19.34 -10.89 6.24
C ALA A 122 -19.27 -10.44 4.77
N VAL A 123 -19.76 -11.26 3.83
CA VAL A 123 -19.85 -10.92 2.40
C VAL A 123 -20.80 -9.74 2.19
N ARG A 124 -21.98 -9.73 2.83
CA ARG A 124 -22.92 -8.60 2.74
C ARG A 124 -22.33 -7.30 3.27
N ARG A 125 -21.52 -7.38 4.34
CA ARG A 125 -20.83 -6.21 4.91
C ARG A 125 -19.74 -5.68 3.99
N LEU A 126 -19.00 -6.57 3.31
CA LEU A 126 -18.05 -6.19 2.27
C LEU A 126 -18.72 -5.46 1.11
N ASP A 127 -19.84 -6.00 0.61
CA ASP A 127 -20.60 -5.41 -0.50
C ASP A 127 -21.14 -4.01 -0.13
N ALA A 128 -21.66 -3.86 1.09
CA ALA A 128 -22.10 -2.57 1.61
C ALA A 128 -20.97 -1.52 1.67
N VAL A 129 -19.75 -1.91 2.07
CA VAL A 129 -18.59 -1.00 2.09
C VAL A 129 -18.15 -0.65 0.66
N ALA A 130 -18.17 -1.61 -0.27
CA ALA A 130 -17.87 -1.37 -1.68
C ALA A 130 -18.86 -0.39 -2.32
N VAL A 131 -20.15 -0.50 -2.02
CA VAL A 131 -21.19 0.44 -2.48
C VAL A 131 -20.96 1.85 -1.92
N LYS A 132 -20.58 1.98 -0.65
CA LYS A 132 -20.24 3.29 -0.05
C LYS A 132 -19.05 3.94 -0.74
N LEU A 133 -18.00 3.15 -1.00
CA LEU A 133 -16.81 3.62 -1.72
C LEU A 133 -17.15 4.08 -3.14
N TRP A 134 -17.96 3.32 -3.88
CA TRP A 134 -18.37 3.69 -5.23
C TRP A 134 -19.19 4.99 -5.27
N ARG A 135 -20.04 5.24 -4.27
CA ARG A 135 -20.80 6.49 -4.15
C ARG A 135 -19.93 7.71 -3.83
N HIS A 136 -18.80 7.54 -3.14
CA HIS A 136 -17.87 8.64 -2.83
C HIS A 136 -16.91 8.97 -3.98
N LEU A 137 -16.72 8.04 -4.92
CA LEU A 137 -15.82 8.21 -6.07
C LEU A 137 -16.50 8.80 -7.32
N ARG A 138 -17.79 9.14 -7.24
CA ARG A 138 -18.61 9.72 -8.33
C ARG A 138 -19.06 11.13 -7.96
#